data_AF-A0AA47P5J4-F1
#
_entry.id   AF-A0AA47P5J4-F1
#
_cell.length_a   1.000
_cell.length_b   1.000
_cell.length_c   1.000
_cell.angle_alpha   90.00
_cell.angle_beta   90.00
_cell.angle_gamma   90.00
#
_symmetry.space_group_name_H-M   'P 1'
#
loop_
_entity.id
_entity.type
_entity.pdbx_description
1 polymer ?
#
loop_
_entity_poly.entity_id
_entity_poly.type
_entity_poly.pdbx_seq_one_letter_code
_entity_poly.pdbx_strand_id
1 'polypeptide(L)'
;MMRKDHNKPKGKTSAYAFFVQTCREEHRKKNPEQSVNFAEFSKKCSERWKGLTPSDKKCFEDMAKADKVRYNREMKDYVPPKGFGKRGRKRKDPNAPKRPPSAFFVFCSEYRPSVKQQYPGLSIGDCAKKLGEMWSKLTQSDKLPYEEKAQKLREKYDRDMVAYRGGGTFSRGPGSSGAQGGEEDDDDDGEDEDDDDDDDE
;
A
#
# COMPACT_ATOMS: atom_id res chain seq x y z
N MET A 1 13.69 -20.62 -9.48
CA MET A 1 14.53 -19.42 -9.66
C MET A 1 13.73 -18.37 -10.39
N MET A 2 13.53 -17.20 -9.80
CA MET A 2 12.76 -16.11 -10.41
C MET A 2 13.58 -15.49 -11.53
N ARG A 3 13.02 -15.41 -12.74
CA ARG A 3 13.63 -14.71 -13.86
C ARG A 3 13.56 -13.21 -13.55
N LYS A 4 14.71 -12.56 -13.40
CA LYS A 4 14.79 -11.10 -13.26
C LYS A 4 14.55 -10.48 -14.63
N ASP A 5 13.58 -9.58 -14.74
CA ASP A 5 13.43 -8.78 -15.95
C ASP A 5 14.57 -7.77 -16.02
N HIS A 6 15.41 -7.89 -17.06
CA HIS A 6 16.55 -7.01 -17.29
C HIS A 6 16.14 -5.72 -17.99
N ASN A 7 14.96 -5.69 -18.62
CA ASN A 7 14.40 -4.52 -19.30
C ASN A 7 13.53 -3.67 -18.37
N LYS A 8 13.26 -4.15 -17.15
CA LYS A 8 12.56 -3.35 -16.14
C LYS A 8 13.41 -2.14 -15.74
N PRO A 9 12.86 -0.91 -15.81
CA PRO A 9 13.50 0.29 -15.30
C PRO A 9 14.02 0.08 -13.88
N LYS A 10 15.26 0.51 -13.62
CA LYS A 10 15.84 0.48 -12.27
C LYS A 10 15.00 1.36 -11.36
N GLY A 11 14.72 0.86 -10.15
CA GLY A 11 13.92 1.57 -9.14
C GLY A 11 14.43 2.98 -8.85
N LYS A 12 13.55 3.80 -8.26
CA LYS A 12 13.88 5.15 -7.79
C LYS A 12 14.99 5.08 -6.74
N THR A 13 15.97 5.95 -6.86
CA THR A 13 17.08 6.11 -5.93
C THR A 13 16.74 7.23 -4.96
N SER A 14 16.79 6.94 -3.66
CA SER A 14 16.52 7.93 -2.61
C SER A 14 17.70 8.89 -2.42
N ALA A 15 17.46 10.01 -1.74
CA ALA A 15 18.50 10.99 -1.41
C ALA A 15 19.66 10.35 -0.64
N TYR A 16 19.32 9.53 0.37
CA TYR A 16 20.31 8.76 1.11
C TYR A 16 21.08 7.77 0.21
N ALA A 17 20.42 7.10 -0.73
CA ALA A 17 21.09 6.15 -1.62
C ALA A 17 22.10 6.86 -2.57
N PHE A 18 21.77 8.06 -3.06
CA PHE A 18 22.71 8.90 -3.79
C PHE A 18 23.90 9.31 -2.91
N PHE A 19 23.64 9.69 -1.67
CA PHE A 19 24.69 10.03 -0.71
C PHE A 19 25.61 8.85 -0.37
N VAL A 20 25.05 7.66 -0.17
CA VAL A 20 25.84 6.44 0.04
C VAL A 20 26.69 6.14 -1.20
N GLN A 21 26.17 6.37 -2.40
CA GLN A 21 26.93 6.22 -3.64
C GLN A 21 28.11 7.21 -3.73
N THR A 22 27.89 8.50 -3.44
CA THR A 22 29.00 9.48 -3.42
C THR A 22 30.05 9.12 -2.38
N CYS A 23 29.63 8.69 -1.19
CA CYS A 23 30.56 8.21 -0.15
C CYS A 23 31.37 6.98 -0.61
N ARG A 24 30.76 6.06 -1.38
CA ARG A 24 31.48 4.90 -1.94
C ARG A 24 32.52 5.31 -2.97
N GLU A 25 32.16 6.27 -3.82
CA GLU A 25 33.06 6.80 -4.85
C GLU A 25 34.23 7.57 -4.25
N GLU A 26 33.99 8.38 -3.21
CA GLU A 26 35.05 9.04 -2.43
C GLU A 26 35.99 8.03 -1.79
N HIS A 27 35.46 6.97 -1.17
CA HIS A 27 36.28 5.94 -0.54
C HIS A 27 37.12 5.17 -1.56
N ARG A 28 36.55 4.82 -2.72
CA ARG A 28 37.28 4.13 -3.80
C ARG A 28 38.39 5.01 -4.39
N LYS A 29 38.21 6.33 -4.44
CA LYS A 29 39.26 7.26 -4.89
C LYS A 29 40.38 7.43 -3.86
N LYS A 30 40.05 7.50 -2.57
CA LYS A 30 41.01 7.73 -1.49
C LYS A 30 41.75 6.46 -1.07
N ASN A 31 41.08 5.31 -1.13
CA ASN A 31 41.62 4.00 -0.75
C ASN A 31 41.31 2.97 -1.85
N PRO A 32 41.94 3.09 -3.04
CA PRO A 32 41.66 2.23 -4.19
C PRO A 32 42.00 0.74 -3.95
N GLU A 33 42.89 0.44 -3.00
CA GLU A 33 43.34 -0.92 -2.67
C GLU A 33 42.63 -1.51 -1.44
N GLN A 34 41.90 -0.69 -0.68
CA GLN A 34 41.27 -1.13 0.57
C GLN A 34 39.84 -1.59 0.33
N SER A 35 39.61 -2.89 0.57
CA SER A 35 38.27 -3.50 0.50
C SER A 35 37.33 -2.82 1.50
N VAL A 36 36.18 -2.33 1.01
CA VAL A 36 35.15 -1.72 1.85
C VAL A 36 34.36 -2.79 2.58
N ASN A 37 34.48 -2.85 3.91
CA ASN A 37 33.57 -3.66 4.71
C ASN A 37 32.17 -3.02 4.70
N PHE A 38 31.19 -3.70 4.11
CA PHE A 38 29.84 -3.18 3.90
C PHE A 38 29.15 -2.75 5.21
N ALA A 39 29.30 -3.52 6.28
CA ALA A 39 28.65 -3.23 7.56
C ALA A 39 29.23 -1.95 8.19
N GLU A 40 30.55 -1.83 8.22
CA GLU A 40 31.26 -0.65 8.71
C GLU A 40 31.00 0.59 7.85
N PHE A 41 30.97 0.40 6.54
CA PHE A 41 30.70 1.47 5.60
C PHE A 41 29.27 2.00 5.72
N SER A 42 28.29 1.11 5.92
CA SER A 42 26.88 1.49 6.12
C SER A 42 26.70 2.30 7.40
N LYS A 43 27.35 1.90 8.51
CA LYS A 43 27.33 2.67 9.78
C LYS A 43 27.91 4.07 9.59
N LYS A 44 29.10 4.17 8.99
CA LYS A 44 29.76 5.46 8.70
C LYS A 44 28.91 6.37 7.80
N CYS A 45 28.21 5.80 6.81
CA CYS A 45 27.31 6.60 5.96
C CYS A 45 26.07 7.08 6.72
N SER A 46 25.50 6.27 7.63
CA SER A 46 24.37 6.71 8.46
C SER A 46 24.76 7.88 9.36
N GLU A 47 25.89 7.79 10.08
CA GLU A 47 26.40 8.86 10.94
C GLU A 47 26.68 10.14 10.16
N ARG A 48 27.34 10.03 8.99
CA ARG A 48 27.64 11.18 8.14
C ARG A 48 26.37 11.80 7.54
N TRP A 49 25.34 10.99 7.24
CA TRP A 49 24.05 11.50 6.78
C TRP A 49 23.31 12.28 7.87
N LYS A 50 23.31 11.79 9.12
CA LYS A 50 22.72 12.50 10.25
C LYS A 50 23.39 13.86 10.48
N GLY A 51 24.72 13.91 10.37
CA GLY A 51 25.52 15.13 10.54
C GLY A 51 25.55 16.10 9.34
N LEU A 52 24.90 15.80 8.21
CA LEU A 52 24.84 16.71 7.06
C LEU A 52 23.93 17.90 7.34
N THR A 53 24.32 19.06 6.83
CA THR A 53 23.49 20.27 6.89
C THR A 53 22.23 20.10 6.02
N PRO A 54 21.14 20.82 6.33
CA PRO A 54 19.96 20.83 5.47
C PRO A 54 20.27 21.24 4.02
N SER A 55 21.25 22.13 3.82
CA SER A 55 21.68 22.56 2.49
C SER A 55 22.35 21.42 1.71
N ASP A 56 23.17 20.60 2.36
CA ASP A 56 23.81 19.46 1.71
C ASP A 56 22.81 18.34 1.43
N LYS A 57 21.89 18.08 2.38
CA LYS A 57 20.79 17.13 2.19
C LYS A 57 19.89 17.52 1.02
N LYS A 58 19.60 18.81 0.87
CA LYS A 58 18.80 19.35 -0.24
C LYS A 58 19.38 19.01 -1.61
N CYS A 59 20.70 19.01 -1.77
CA CYS A 59 21.36 18.59 -3.01
C CYS A 59 21.02 17.14 -3.38
N PHE A 60 21.01 16.23 -2.39
CA PHE A 60 20.65 14.83 -2.59
C PHE A 60 19.14 14.62 -2.76
N GLU A 61 18.31 15.43 -2.09
CA GLU A 61 16.86 15.44 -2.29
C GLU A 61 16.49 15.85 -3.71
N ASP A 62 17.14 16.88 -4.26
CA ASP A 62 16.89 17.33 -5.62
C ASP A 62 17.35 16.28 -6.65
N MET A 63 18.47 15.58 -6.39
CA MET A 63 18.85 14.39 -7.18
C MET A 63 17.80 13.27 -7.11
N ALA A 64 17.26 13.00 -5.92
CA ALA A 64 16.21 12.00 -5.75
C ALA A 64 14.91 12.38 -6.46
N LYS A 65 14.53 13.66 -6.46
CA LYS A 65 13.39 14.19 -7.22
C LYS A 65 13.61 14.01 -8.73
N ALA A 66 14.80 14.34 -9.24
CA ALA A 66 15.14 14.14 -10.64
C ALA A 66 15.09 12.64 -11.02
N ASP A 67 15.59 11.75 -10.16
CA ASP A 67 15.53 10.30 -10.39
C ASP A 67 14.09 9.76 -10.34
N LYS A 68 13.23 10.30 -9.47
CA LYS A 68 11.79 10.01 -9.45
C LYS A 68 11.15 10.34 -10.80
N VAL A 69 11.50 11.48 -11.41
CA VAL A 69 11.02 11.87 -12.74
C VAL A 69 11.54 10.91 -13.82
N ARG A 70 12.84 10.59 -13.81
CA ARG A 70 13.46 9.60 -14.72
C ARG A 70 12.72 8.26 -14.64
N TYR A 71 12.56 7.71 -13.44
CA TYR A 71 11.87 6.44 -13.22
C TYR A 71 10.43 6.48 -13.70
N ASN A 72 9.68 7.54 -13.37
CA ASN A 72 8.28 7.65 -13.79
C ASN A 72 8.17 7.70 -15.33
N ARG A 73 9.09 8.37 -16.01
CA ARG A 73 9.16 8.40 -17.48
C ARG A 73 9.50 7.03 -18.05
N GLU A 74 10.55 6.38 -17.56
CA GLU A 74 10.94 5.04 -18.03
C GLU A 74 9.84 4.00 -17.75
N MET A 75 9.16 4.10 -16.61
CA MET A 75 8.05 3.21 -16.27
C MET A 75 6.80 3.44 -17.13
N LYS A 76 6.60 4.66 -17.63
CA LYS A 76 5.50 4.96 -18.57
C LYS A 76 5.70 4.24 -19.90
N ASP A 77 6.94 4.19 -20.37
CA ASP A 77 7.31 3.54 -21.64
C ASP A 77 7.54 2.04 -21.47
N TYR A 78 7.68 1.55 -20.23
CA TYR A 78 7.90 0.15 -19.92
C TYR A 78 6.62 -0.67 -19.92
N VAL A 79 6.55 -1.62 -20.84
CA VAL A 79 5.50 -2.66 -20.87
C VAL A 79 6.11 -3.96 -20.35
N PRO A 80 5.68 -4.45 -19.17
CA PRO A 80 6.21 -5.71 -18.63
C PRO A 80 5.85 -6.87 -19.56
N PRO A 81 6.80 -7.76 -19.89
CA PRO A 81 6.53 -9.00 -20.62
C PRO A 81 5.49 -9.86 -19.87
N LYS A 82 4.75 -10.68 -20.64
CA LYS A 82 3.73 -11.58 -20.08
C LYS A 82 4.34 -12.48 -19.00
N GLY A 83 3.84 -12.40 -17.77
CA GLY A 83 4.36 -13.13 -16.60
C GLY A 83 5.39 -12.39 -15.74
N PHE A 84 5.81 -11.17 -16.12
CA PHE A 84 6.74 -10.32 -15.36
C PHE A 84 6.08 -9.08 -14.72
N GLY A 85 4.77 -8.87 -14.96
CA GLY A 85 3.96 -7.78 -14.41
C GLY A 85 3.02 -8.25 -13.27
N LYS A 86 2.90 -7.41 -12.23
CA LYS A 86 2.26 -7.64 -10.92
C LYS A 86 2.79 -8.88 -10.19
N ARG A 87 3.50 -8.67 -9.07
CA ARG A 87 3.61 -9.70 -8.03
C ARG A 87 2.18 -10.10 -7.69
N GLY A 88 1.79 -11.34 -8.00
CA GLY A 88 0.48 -11.85 -7.59
C GLY A 88 0.30 -11.58 -6.10
N ARG A 89 -0.83 -10.99 -5.72
CA ARG A 89 -1.19 -10.83 -4.29
C ARG A 89 -0.98 -12.21 -3.65
N LYS A 90 -0.21 -12.27 -2.55
CA LYS A 90 -0.03 -13.52 -1.82
C LYS A 90 -1.43 -14.07 -1.50
N ARG A 91 -1.66 -15.37 -1.74
CA ARG A 91 -2.95 -16.00 -1.40
C ARG A 91 -3.23 -15.71 0.07
N LYS A 92 -4.36 -15.05 0.35
CA LYS A 92 -4.82 -14.81 1.72
C LYS A 92 -5.05 -16.18 2.38
N ASP A 93 -4.63 -16.31 3.64
CA ASP A 93 -4.83 -17.54 4.40
C ASP A 93 -6.34 -17.79 4.55
N PRO A 94 -6.87 -18.97 4.16
CA PRO A 94 -8.29 -19.30 4.31
C PRO A 94 -8.81 -19.25 5.76
N ASN A 95 -7.91 -19.38 6.74
CA ASN A 95 -8.22 -19.39 8.16
C ASN A 95 -8.02 -18.02 8.84
N ALA A 96 -7.40 -17.06 8.15
CA ALA A 96 -7.28 -15.70 8.68
C ALA A 96 -8.66 -15.03 8.71
N PRO A 97 -9.00 -14.33 9.81
CA PRO A 97 -10.15 -13.45 9.84
C PRO A 97 -10.16 -12.52 8.61
N LYS A 98 -11.34 -12.27 8.03
CA LYS A 98 -11.48 -11.34 6.89
C LYS A 98 -11.54 -9.91 7.42
N ARG A 99 -10.85 -8.98 6.74
CA ARG A 99 -10.91 -7.55 7.07
C ARG A 99 -12.38 -7.08 7.13
N PRO A 100 -12.75 -6.30 8.16
CA PRO A 100 -14.11 -5.77 8.29
C PRO A 100 -14.39 -4.73 7.20
N PRO A 101 -15.64 -4.57 6.75
CA PRO A 101 -16.01 -3.50 5.82
C PRO A 101 -15.87 -2.12 6.48
N SER A 102 -15.46 -1.11 5.70
CA SER A 102 -15.44 0.29 6.15
C SER A 102 -16.86 0.86 6.26
N ALA A 103 -17.00 2.04 6.86
CA ALA A 103 -18.30 2.74 7.01
C ALA A 103 -19.00 2.93 5.66
N PHE A 104 -18.25 3.29 4.63
CA PHE A 104 -18.75 3.42 3.26
C PHE A 104 -19.25 2.08 2.70
N PHE A 105 -18.55 0.97 2.93
CA PHE A 105 -19.00 -0.35 2.47
C PHE A 105 -20.23 -0.85 3.23
N VAL A 106 -20.35 -0.54 4.52
CA VAL A 106 -21.57 -0.80 5.30
C VAL A 106 -22.75 -0.02 4.68
N PHE A 107 -22.58 1.27 4.39
CA PHE A 107 -23.58 2.08 3.68
C PHE A 107 -23.92 1.50 2.30
N CYS A 108 -22.92 1.16 1.49
CA CYS A 108 -23.14 0.56 0.17
C CYS A 108 -23.92 -0.75 0.26
N SER A 109 -23.67 -1.59 1.27
CA SER A 109 -24.37 -2.87 1.43
C SER A 109 -25.87 -2.69 1.67
N GLU A 110 -26.27 -1.63 2.38
CA GLU A 110 -27.67 -1.31 2.69
C GLU A 110 -28.37 -0.62 1.50
N TYR A 111 -27.66 0.25 0.77
CA TYR A 111 -28.25 1.09 -0.27
C TYR A 111 -28.14 0.51 -1.69
N ARG A 112 -27.19 -0.39 -1.95
CA ARG A 112 -27.04 -1.04 -3.27
C ARG A 112 -28.30 -1.76 -3.75
N PRO A 113 -29.08 -2.48 -2.91
CA PRO A 113 -30.36 -3.05 -3.33
C PRO A 113 -31.36 -1.98 -3.78
N SER A 114 -31.44 -0.86 -3.07
CA SER A 114 -32.32 0.27 -3.40
C SER A 114 -31.92 0.92 -4.73
N VAL A 115 -30.63 1.19 -4.94
CA VAL A 115 -30.11 1.75 -6.20
C VAL A 115 -30.36 0.79 -7.37
N LYS A 116 -30.14 -0.52 -7.17
CA LYS A 116 -30.42 -1.54 -8.19
C LYS A 116 -31.91 -1.63 -8.54
N GLN A 117 -32.79 -1.42 -7.57
CA GLN A 117 -34.24 -1.41 -7.78
C GLN A 117 -34.70 -0.14 -8.52
N GLN A 118 -34.14 1.01 -8.17
CA GLN A 118 -34.47 2.29 -8.82
C GLN A 118 -33.92 2.38 -10.24
N TYR A 119 -32.77 1.75 -10.48
CA TYR A 119 -32.09 1.75 -11.77
C TYR A 119 -31.81 0.32 -12.24
N PRO A 120 -32.86 -0.45 -12.60
CA PRO A 120 -32.71 -1.80 -13.10
C PRO A 120 -31.99 -1.74 -14.45
N GLY A 121 -30.72 -2.16 -14.48
CA GLY A 121 -29.88 -2.16 -15.69
C GLY A 121 -28.57 -1.39 -15.59
N LEU A 122 -28.34 -0.65 -14.50
CA LEU A 122 -27.01 -0.11 -14.22
C LEU A 122 -26.02 -1.23 -13.93
N SER A 123 -24.80 -1.08 -14.44
CA SER A 123 -23.69 -1.96 -14.07
C SER A 123 -23.40 -1.82 -12.57
N ILE A 124 -22.75 -2.82 -11.99
CA ILE A 124 -22.37 -2.79 -10.57
C ILE A 124 -21.43 -1.60 -10.30
N GLY A 125 -20.47 -1.35 -11.19
CA GLY A 125 -19.57 -0.20 -11.11
C GLY A 125 -20.30 1.15 -11.18
N ASP A 126 -21.33 1.29 -12.02
CA ASP A 126 -22.10 2.55 -12.08
C ASP A 126 -23.00 2.73 -10.84
N CYS A 127 -23.53 1.63 -10.29
CA CYS A 127 -24.19 1.66 -8.99
C CYS A 127 -23.23 2.12 -7.88
N ALA A 128 -21.99 1.63 -7.88
CA ALA A 128 -20.98 1.99 -6.89
C ALA A 128 -20.59 3.47 -6.97
N LYS A 129 -20.38 4.01 -8.18
CA LYS A 129 -20.17 5.45 -8.40
C LYS A 129 -21.31 6.28 -7.83
N LYS A 130 -22.55 5.84 -8.06
CA LYS A 130 -23.74 6.54 -7.54
C LYS A 130 -23.79 6.57 -6.02
N LEU A 131 -23.45 5.45 -5.39
CA LEU A 131 -23.36 5.34 -3.93
C LEU A 131 -22.23 6.21 -3.36
N GLY A 132 -21.09 6.29 -4.05
CA GLY A 132 -19.99 7.21 -3.71
C GLY A 132 -20.44 8.67 -3.70
N GLU A 133 -21.13 9.12 -4.75
CA GLU A 133 -21.70 10.48 -4.80
C GLU A 133 -22.69 10.75 -3.65
N MET A 134 -23.53 9.76 -3.31
CA MET A 134 -24.48 9.88 -2.20
C MET A 134 -23.74 9.98 -0.87
N TRP A 135 -22.72 9.14 -0.64
CA TRP A 135 -21.91 9.16 0.57
C TRP A 135 -21.17 10.49 0.77
N SER A 136 -20.59 11.07 -0.29
CA SER A 136 -19.93 12.37 -0.21
C SER A 136 -20.89 13.52 0.13
N LYS A 137 -22.19 13.37 -0.19
CA LYS A 137 -23.23 14.37 0.11
C LYS A 137 -23.85 14.21 1.50
N LEU A 138 -23.69 13.05 2.15
CA LEU A 138 -24.17 12.83 3.51
C LEU A 138 -23.41 13.72 4.50
N THR A 139 -24.13 14.22 5.51
CA THR A 139 -23.51 14.99 6.59
C THR A 139 -22.77 14.04 7.54
N GLN A 140 -21.86 14.59 8.36
CA GLN A 140 -21.17 13.77 9.37
C GLN A 140 -22.17 13.07 10.29
N SER A 141 -23.25 13.75 10.67
CA SER A 141 -24.32 13.17 11.51
C SER A 141 -24.97 11.94 10.88
N ASP A 142 -25.14 11.94 9.55
CA ASP A 142 -25.72 10.81 8.84
C ASP A 142 -24.72 9.67 8.64
N LYS A 143 -23.42 9.98 8.63
CA LYS A 143 -22.31 9.02 8.52
C LYS A 143 -22.03 8.29 9.84
N LEU A 144 -22.20 8.98 10.98
CA LEU A 144 -21.97 8.45 12.33
C LEU A 144 -22.54 7.03 12.56
N PRO A 145 -23.82 6.72 12.25
CA PRO A 145 -24.34 5.36 12.47
C PRO A 145 -23.61 4.29 11.65
N TYR A 146 -23.09 4.63 10.47
CA TYR A 146 -22.31 3.70 9.64
C TYR A 146 -20.86 3.57 10.15
N GLU A 147 -20.28 4.65 10.65
CA GLU A 147 -18.98 4.65 11.32
C GLU A 147 -19.01 3.80 12.59
N GLU A 148 -20.03 3.94 13.44
CA GLU A 148 -20.21 3.11 14.63
C GLU A 148 -20.41 1.63 14.28
N LYS A 149 -21.21 1.33 13.23
CA LYS A 149 -21.37 -0.05 12.74
C LYS A 149 -20.03 -0.62 12.27
N ALA A 150 -19.26 0.14 11.49
CA ALA A 150 -17.94 -0.28 11.01
C ALA A 150 -16.93 -0.44 12.17
N GLN A 151 -16.98 0.43 13.18
CA GLN A 151 -16.15 0.33 14.37
C GLN A 151 -16.45 -0.95 15.16
N LYS A 152 -17.73 -1.28 15.38
CA LYS A 152 -18.12 -2.54 16.05
C LYS A 152 -17.64 -3.78 15.28
N LEU A 153 -17.68 -3.73 13.94
CA LEU A 153 -17.13 -4.81 13.11
C LEU A 153 -15.60 -4.89 13.20
N ARG A 154 -14.92 -3.76 13.32
CA ARG A 154 -13.48 -3.66 13.53
C ARG A 154 -13.05 -4.24 14.87
N GLU A 155 -13.71 -3.86 15.96
CA GLU A 155 -13.43 -4.41 17.29
C GLU A 155 -13.62 -5.94 17.34
N LYS A 156 -14.64 -6.45 16.64
CA LYS A 156 -14.84 -7.90 16.52
C LYS A 156 -13.68 -8.56 15.75
N TYR A 157 -13.29 -7.97 14.62
CA TYR A 157 -12.16 -8.47 13.83
C TYR A 157 -10.86 -8.44 14.61
N ASP A 158 -10.59 -7.38 15.37
CA ASP A 158 -9.36 -7.25 16.17
C ASP A 158 -9.31 -8.33 17.24
N ARG A 159 -10.45 -8.62 17.89
CA ARG A 159 -10.57 -9.75 18.83
C ARG A 159 -10.31 -11.10 18.14
N ASP A 160 -10.91 -11.34 16.98
CA ASP A 160 -10.72 -12.56 16.20
C ASP A 160 -9.26 -12.70 15.70
N MET A 161 -8.61 -11.59 15.37
CA MET A 161 -7.20 -11.52 14.96
C MET A 161 -6.24 -11.79 16.10
N VAL A 162 -6.53 -11.32 17.31
CA VAL A 162 -5.75 -11.67 18.51
C VAL A 162 -5.82 -13.18 18.76
N ALA A 163 -7.01 -13.78 18.66
CA ALA A 163 -7.16 -15.23 18.79
C ALA A 163 -6.42 -16.01 17.69
N TYR A 164 -6.45 -15.51 16.45
CA TYR A 164 -5.73 -16.11 15.32
C TYR A 164 -4.21 -16.02 15.47
N ARG A 165 -3.67 -14.86 15.87
CA ARG A 165 -2.23 -14.65 16.12
C ARG A 165 -1.72 -15.49 17.29
N GLY A 166 -2.57 -15.79 18.27
CA GLY A 166 -2.28 -16.64 19.43
C GLY A 166 -2.33 -18.16 19.17
N GLY A 167 -2.50 -18.61 17.91
CA GLY A 167 -2.51 -20.03 17.56
C GLY A 167 -3.89 -20.71 17.68
N GLY A 168 -4.96 -19.94 17.89
CA GLY A 168 -6.33 -20.46 17.87
C GLY A 168 -6.81 -20.73 16.45
N THR A 169 -7.28 -21.95 16.18
CA THR A 169 -7.99 -22.27 14.93
C THR A 169 -9.30 -21.49 14.90
N PHE A 170 -9.37 -20.42 14.12
CA PHE A 170 -10.64 -19.73 13.84
C PHE A 170 -11.51 -20.65 12.99
N SER A 171 -12.46 -21.35 13.62
CA SER A 171 -13.46 -22.16 12.92
C SER A 171 -14.58 -21.25 12.43
N ARG A 172 -14.66 -21.08 11.11
CA ARG A 172 -15.71 -20.32 10.45
C ARG A 172 -17.09 -20.93 10.79
N GLY A 173 -17.93 -20.20 11.52
CA GLY A 173 -19.29 -20.64 11.84
C GLY A 173 -20.19 -20.75 10.58
N PRO A 174 -21.23 -21.61 10.58
CA PRO A 174 -21.97 -21.99 9.38
C PRO A 174 -22.92 -20.92 8.82
N GLY A 175 -22.94 -19.70 9.38
CA GLY A 175 -23.80 -18.59 8.92
C GLY A 175 -23.20 -17.70 7.83
N SER A 176 -21.96 -17.93 7.38
CA SER A 176 -21.29 -17.12 6.34
C SER A 176 -21.15 -17.89 5.02
N SER A 177 -22.20 -18.61 4.63
CA SER A 177 -22.31 -19.27 3.33
C SER A 177 -23.78 -19.27 2.91
N GLY A 178 -24.17 -18.31 2.06
CA GLY A 178 -25.51 -18.29 1.48
C GLY A 178 -25.89 -16.99 0.77
N ALA A 179 -25.32 -16.72 -0.40
CA ALA A 179 -26.04 -16.22 -1.59
C ALA A 179 -25.08 -16.17 -2.79
N GLN A 180 -25.54 -16.72 -3.90
CA GLN A 180 -24.81 -17.08 -5.13
C GLN A 180 -24.41 -15.87 -5.99
N GLY A 181 -23.30 -16.05 -6.72
CA GLY A 181 -23.05 -15.52 -8.08
C GLY A 181 -23.14 -14.01 -8.30
N GLY A 182 -22.00 -13.34 -8.32
CA GLY A 182 -21.90 -11.95 -8.79
C GLY A 182 -20.45 -11.51 -8.87
N GLU A 183 -20.10 -10.88 -9.98
CA GLU A 183 -18.77 -10.52 -10.43
C GLU A 183 -17.90 -9.80 -9.39
N GLU A 184 -16.60 -10.08 -9.49
CA GLU A 184 -15.51 -9.50 -8.72
C GLU A 184 -15.30 -8.03 -9.12
N ASP A 185 -16.05 -7.11 -8.51
CA ASP A 185 -15.69 -5.68 -8.53
C ASP A 185 -14.70 -5.41 -7.38
N ASP A 186 -13.41 -5.61 -7.68
CA ASP A 186 -12.24 -5.21 -6.89
C ASP A 186 -11.95 -3.72 -7.18
N ASP A 187 -12.85 -2.81 -6.79
CA ASP A 187 -12.57 -1.38 -6.67
C ASP A 187 -12.36 -1.07 -5.18
N ASP A 188 -11.14 -1.38 -4.70
CA ASP A 188 -10.66 -1.01 -3.36
C ASP A 188 -9.84 0.28 -3.51
N ASP A 189 -10.48 1.35 -3.06
CA ASP A 189 -9.98 2.72 -2.95
C ASP A 189 -8.60 2.74 -2.30
N GLY A 190 -7.62 3.26 -3.04
CA GLY A 190 -6.24 3.39 -2.61
C GLY A 190 -6.10 4.57 -1.67
N GLU A 191 -6.61 4.44 -0.45
CA GLU A 191 -6.13 5.24 0.68
C GLU A 191 -4.78 4.65 1.11
N ASP A 192 -3.71 5.06 0.41
CA ASP A 192 -2.37 5.11 1.00
C ASP A 192 -2.46 6.11 2.16
N GLU A 193 -2.90 5.64 3.33
CA GLU A 193 -2.48 6.21 4.60
C GLU A 193 -0.98 5.92 4.70
N ASP A 194 -0.18 6.78 4.07
CA ASP A 194 1.22 6.99 4.41
C ASP A 194 1.23 7.52 5.85
N ASP A 195 1.09 6.60 6.80
CA ASP A 195 1.40 6.79 8.21
C ASP A 195 2.94 6.90 8.29
N ASP A 196 3.46 8.05 7.86
CA ASP A 196 4.80 8.52 8.23
C ASP A 196 4.74 8.86 9.73
N ASP A 197 4.65 7.81 10.54
CA ASP A 197 4.98 7.83 11.96
C ASP A 197 6.51 7.98 12.03
N ASP A 198 6.98 9.21 11.79
CA ASP A 198 8.34 9.65 12.07
C ASP A 198 8.45 9.87 13.59
N ASP A 199 8.30 8.76 14.33
CA ASP A 199 8.73 8.64 15.72
C ASP A 199 10.17 8.12 15.69
N ASP A 200 11.13 9.05 15.72
CA ASP A 200 12.41 8.76 16.35
C ASP A 200 13.01 10.06 16.92
N GLU A 201 13.29 9.95 18.22
CA GLU A 201 13.75 10.92 19.21
C GLU A 201 15.14 11.53 18.92
#